data_AF-A0ABC8TAK3-F1
#
_entry.id   AF-A0ABC8TAK3-F1
#
_cell.length_a   1.000
_cell.length_b   1.000
_cell.length_c   1.000
_cell.angle_alpha   90.00
_cell.angle_beta   90.00
_cell.angle_gamma   90.00
#
_symmetry.space_group_name_H-M   'P 1'
#
loop_
_entity.id
_entity.type
_entity.pdbx_description
1 polymer ?
#
loop_
_entity_poly.entity_id
_entity_poly.type
_entity_poly.pdbx_seq_one_letter_code
_entity_poly.pdbx_strand_id
1 'polypeptide(L)'
;MLILVDICIADVWSCGVTLYVMLVGSYPFEDPDEPKDFWKTIQRILNVQYTIPENIQISQECRHLISRIFVQDPILRITIPEIKNHQWFLKNLPADLMDEKTISNQFEEPDQPMQSIDLIMQIVSEATVPPLGLYNLEMDDDMELEDLDSDPDLDVDSSGEVIYAIRVQSESGIRKISSSK
;
A
#
# COMPACT_ATOMS: atom_id res chain seq x y z
N MET A 1 -3.78 10.43 -16.77
CA MET A 1 -4.54 9.26 -17.24
C MET A 1 -3.76 7.96 -17.02
N LEU A 2 -2.51 7.84 -17.47
CA LEU A 2 -1.68 6.63 -17.25
C LEU A 2 -1.49 6.28 -15.75
N ILE A 3 -1.12 7.25 -14.91
CA ILE A 3 -0.93 7.04 -13.46
C ILE A 3 -2.19 6.50 -12.76
N LEU A 4 -3.38 6.94 -13.18
CA LEU A 4 -4.64 6.45 -12.58
C LEU A 4 -4.96 5.01 -13.00
N VAL A 5 -4.62 4.64 -14.23
CA VAL A 5 -4.78 3.26 -14.71
C VAL A 5 -3.85 2.32 -13.93
N ASP A 6 -2.62 2.76 -13.66
CA ASP A 6 -1.66 1.99 -12.86
C ASP A 6 -2.15 1.78 -11.42
N ILE A 7 -2.76 2.80 -10.80
CA ILE A 7 -3.33 2.71 -9.45
C ILE A 7 -4.46 1.67 -9.40
N CYS A 8 -5.44 1.75 -10.30
CA CYS A 8 -6.55 0.78 -10.31
C CYS A 8 -6.07 -0.66 -10.57
N ILE A 9 -5.04 -0.84 -11.40
CA ILE A 9 -4.46 -2.17 -11.68
C ILE A 9 -3.65 -2.70 -10.49
N ALA A 10 -3.04 -1.80 -9.70
CA ALA A 10 -2.44 -2.16 -8.42
C ALA A 10 -3.50 -2.60 -7.39
N ASP A 11 -4.67 -1.95 -7.34
CA ASP A 11 -5.77 -2.36 -6.47
C ASP A 11 -6.27 -3.78 -6.79
N VAL A 12 -6.32 -4.16 -8.08
CA VAL A 12 -6.64 -5.54 -8.49
C VAL A 12 -5.66 -6.54 -7.87
N TRP A 13 -4.36 -6.22 -7.85
CA TRP A 13 -3.35 -7.07 -7.23
C TRP A 13 -3.60 -7.23 -5.73
N SER A 14 -3.85 -6.12 -5.03
CA SER A 14 -4.16 -6.11 -3.59
C SER A 14 -5.41 -6.94 -3.28
N CYS A 15 -6.47 -6.81 -4.08
CA CYS A 15 -7.66 -7.67 -3.99
C CYS A 15 -7.33 -9.16 -4.17
N GLY A 16 -6.42 -9.49 -5.09
CA GLY A 16 -5.91 -10.84 -5.28
C GLY A 16 -5.16 -11.38 -4.06
N VAL A 17 -4.31 -10.56 -3.44
CA VAL A 17 -3.60 -10.93 -2.20
C VAL A 17 -4.60 -11.21 -1.08
N THR A 18 -5.58 -10.33 -0.87
CA THR A 18 -6.64 -10.55 0.13
C THR A 18 -7.44 -11.82 -0.15
N LEU A 19 -7.84 -12.04 -1.41
CA LEU A 19 -8.52 -13.28 -1.82
C LEU A 19 -7.69 -14.52 -1.52
N TYR A 20 -6.41 -14.50 -1.85
CA TYR A 20 -5.49 -15.61 -1.56
C TYR A 20 -5.42 -15.89 -0.07
N VAL A 21 -5.22 -14.85 0.76
CA VAL A 21 -5.14 -14.98 2.22
C VAL A 21 -6.45 -15.55 2.80
N MET A 22 -7.62 -15.13 2.31
CA MET A 22 -8.90 -15.68 2.75
C MET A 22 -9.06 -17.17 2.42
N LEU A 23 -8.44 -17.66 1.35
CA LEU A 23 -8.53 -19.05 0.91
C LEU A 23 -7.46 -19.95 1.55
N VAL A 24 -6.25 -19.42 1.71
CA VAL A 24 -5.06 -20.20 2.10
C VAL A 24 -4.69 -19.99 3.57
N GLY A 25 -5.00 -18.82 4.14
CA GLY A 25 -4.62 -18.44 5.51
C GLY A 25 -3.20 -17.90 5.66
N SER A 26 -2.46 -17.74 4.56
CA SER A 26 -1.11 -17.18 4.54
C SER A 26 -0.90 -16.28 3.30
N TYR A 27 0.14 -15.46 3.33
CA TYR A 27 0.46 -14.58 2.20
C TYR A 27 1.04 -15.34 1.00
N PRO A 28 0.69 -14.97 -0.24
CA PRO A 28 1.08 -15.72 -1.44
C PRO A 28 2.59 -15.72 -1.76
N PHE A 29 3.30 -14.66 -1.35
CA PHE A 29 4.71 -14.45 -1.70
C PHE A 29 5.66 -14.50 -0.50
N GLU A 30 5.12 -14.65 0.71
CA GLU A 30 5.91 -14.78 1.93
C GLU A 30 6.47 -16.20 2.02
N ASP A 31 7.67 -16.32 2.56
CA ASP A 31 8.23 -17.63 2.87
C ASP A 31 7.73 -18.12 4.24
N PRO A 32 7.05 -19.28 4.32
CA PRO A 32 6.59 -19.83 5.59
C PRO A 32 7.73 -20.10 6.59
N ASP A 33 8.94 -20.42 6.09
CA ASP A 33 10.10 -20.73 6.92
C ASP A 33 10.85 -19.46 7.34
N GLU A 34 10.78 -18.40 6.52
CA GLU A 34 11.51 -17.14 6.70
C GLU A 34 10.61 -15.90 6.49
N PRO A 35 9.56 -15.71 7.30
CA PRO A 35 8.53 -14.68 7.06
C PRO A 35 9.04 -13.25 7.19
N LYS A 36 10.20 -13.04 7.84
CA LYS A 36 10.83 -11.72 8.00
C LYS A 36 11.84 -11.39 6.90
N ASP A 37 12.05 -12.29 5.94
CA ASP A 37 12.88 -12.01 4.77
C ASP A 37 12.08 -11.24 3.71
N PHE A 38 12.08 -9.92 3.87
CA PHE A 38 11.43 -9.00 2.93
C PHE A 38 12.09 -9.06 1.54
N TRP A 39 13.40 -9.30 1.45
CA TRP A 39 14.09 -9.37 0.17
C TRP A 39 13.59 -10.56 -0.65
N LYS A 40 13.52 -11.74 -0.04
CA LYS A 40 12.97 -12.95 -0.65
C LYS A 40 11.51 -12.76 -1.07
N THR A 41 10.71 -12.13 -0.21
CA THR A 41 9.30 -11.80 -0.52
C THR A 41 9.19 -10.88 -1.73
N ILE A 42 10.01 -9.82 -1.81
CA ILE A 42 10.06 -8.91 -2.98
C ILE A 42 10.46 -9.67 -4.24
N GLN A 43 11.47 -10.54 -4.18
CA GLN A 43 11.87 -11.36 -5.33
C GLN A 43 10.74 -12.27 -5.80
N ARG A 44 9.97 -12.85 -4.88
CA ARG A 44 8.81 -13.68 -5.23
C ARG A 44 7.67 -12.86 -5.84
N ILE A 45 7.43 -11.64 -5.37
CA ILE A 45 6.47 -10.71 -5.98
C ILE A 45 6.87 -10.37 -7.42
N LEU A 46 8.12 -9.95 -7.63
CA LEU A 46 8.63 -9.55 -8.95
C LEU A 46 8.59 -10.68 -9.97
N ASN A 47 8.80 -11.92 -9.52
CA ASN A 47 8.76 -13.12 -10.36
C ASN A 47 7.39 -13.84 -10.33
N VAL A 48 6.41 -13.29 -9.61
CA VAL A 48 5.06 -13.85 -9.45
C VAL A 48 5.09 -15.31 -8.97
N GLN A 49 5.92 -15.59 -7.97
CA GLN A 49 6.14 -16.92 -7.40
C GLN A 49 5.25 -17.17 -6.18
N TYR A 50 4.05 -17.68 -6.42
CA TYR A 50 3.12 -18.16 -5.41
C TYR A 50 2.72 -19.62 -5.69
N THR A 51 2.26 -20.34 -4.67
CA THR A 51 1.80 -21.72 -4.85
C THR A 51 0.67 -22.01 -3.88
N ILE A 52 -0.45 -22.49 -4.40
CA ILE A 52 -1.60 -22.88 -3.59
C ILE A 52 -1.35 -24.30 -3.07
N PRO A 53 -1.25 -24.51 -1.75
CA PRO A 53 -0.95 -25.82 -1.17
C PRO A 53 -1.94 -26.91 -1.60
N GLU A 54 -1.47 -28.14 -1.80
CA GLU A 54 -2.29 -29.27 -2.28
C GLU A 54 -3.37 -29.70 -1.28
N ASN A 55 -3.13 -29.48 0.01
CA ASN A 55 -4.10 -29.74 1.08
C ASN A 55 -5.31 -28.79 1.03
N ILE A 56 -5.24 -27.71 0.25
CA ILE A 56 -6.31 -26.72 0.15
C ILE A 56 -7.07 -26.94 -1.16
N GLN A 57 -8.31 -27.40 -1.03
CA GLN A 57 -9.21 -27.60 -2.16
C GLN A 57 -9.94 -26.30 -2.50
N ILE A 58 -9.60 -25.75 -3.66
CA ILE A 58 -10.30 -24.61 -4.28
C ILE A 58 -10.75 -25.00 -5.68
N SER A 59 -11.86 -24.40 -6.12
CA SER A 59 -12.43 -24.69 -7.44
C SER A 59 -11.49 -24.27 -8.58
N GLN A 60 -11.63 -24.90 -9.74
CA GLN A 60 -10.78 -24.60 -10.89
C GLN A 60 -10.98 -23.15 -11.38
N GLU A 61 -12.20 -22.64 -11.29
CA GLU A 61 -12.54 -21.26 -11.62
C GLU A 61 -11.86 -20.28 -10.65
N CYS A 62 -11.75 -20.63 -9.37
CA CYS A 62 -11.02 -19.82 -8.39
C CYS A 62 -9.53 -19.74 -8.72
N ARG A 63 -8.90 -20.89 -9.01
CA ARG A 63 -7.50 -20.97 -9.46
C ARG A 63 -7.27 -20.13 -10.71
N HIS A 64 -8.20 -20.22 -11.67
CA HIS A 64 -8.14 -19.42 -12.89
C HIS A 64 -8.21 -17.92 -12.59
N LEU A 65 -9.13 -17.47 -11.73
CA LEU A 65 -9.21 -16.06 -11.33
C LEU A 65 -7.92 -15.56 -10.70
N ILE A 66 -7.35 -16.29 -9.73
CA ILE A 66 -6.10 -15.91 -9.06
C ILE A 66 -4.95 -15.82 -10.08
N SER A 67 -4.86 -16.77 -11.02
CA SER A 67 -3.82 -16.75 -12.07
C SER A 67 -3.94 -15.56 -13.02
N ARG A 68 -5.14 -15.02 -13.22
CA ARG A 68 -5.41 -13.83 -14.03
C ARG A 68 -5.15 -12.52 -13.29
N ILE A 69 -5.18 -12.54 -11.96
CA ILE A 69 -4.83 -11.40 -11.09
C ILE A 69 -3.31 -11.31 -10.90
N PHE A 70 -2.67 -12.42 -10.55
CA PHE A 70 -1.22 -12.48 -10.37
C PHE A 70 -0.54 -12.67 -11.72
N VAL A 71 -0.50 -11.57 -12.49
CA VAL A 71 0.20 -11.44 -13.77
C VAL A 71 1.23 -10.33 -13.63
N GLN A 72 2.46 -10.61 -14.09
CA GLN A 72 3.60 -9.70 -13.99
C GLN A 72 3.36 -8.41 -14.77
N ASP A 73 2.91 -8.54 -16.02
CA ASP A 73 2.56 -7.40 -16.87
C ASP A 73 1.20 -6.80 -16.45
N PRO A 74 1.16 -5.54 -15.97
CA PRO A 74 -0.08 -4.88 -15.58
C PRO A 74 -1.09 -4.76 -16.73
N ILE A 75 -0.62 -4.66 -17.98
CA ILE A 75 -1.49 -4.51 -19.17
C ILE A 75 -2.28 -5.81 -19.44
N LEU A 76 -1.68 -6.95 -19.11
CA LEU A 76 -2.29 -8.27 -19.29
C LEU A 76 -3.09 -8.73 -18.07
N ARG A 77 -2.98 -8.00 -16.95
CA ARG A 77 -3.70 -8.29 -15.72
C ARG A 77 -5.20 -8.08 -15.93
N ILE A 78 -5.99 -8.98 -15.37
CA ILE A 78 -7.46 -8.87 -15.42
C ILE A 78 -7.93 -7.55 -14.79
N THR A 79 -8.95 -6.95 -15.37
CA THR A 79 -9.54 -5.70 -14.90
C THR A 79 -10.75 -5.97 -14.00
N ILE A 80 -11.16 -4.98 -13.19
CA ILE A 80 -12.36 -5.10 -12.34
C ILE A 80 -13.62 -5.48 -13.13
N PRO A 81 -13.94 -4.89 -14.31
CA PRO A 81 -15.08 -5.33 -15.11
C PRO A 81 -15.00 -6.79 -15.54
N GLU A 82 -13.81 -7.30 -15.89
CA GLU A 82 -13.62 -8.70 -16.24
C GLU A 82 -13.78 -9.61 -15.02
N ILE A 83 -13.31 -9.19 -13.84
CA ILE A 83 -13.53 -9.91 -12.58
C ILE A 83 -15.03 -10.01 -12.26
N LYS A 84 -15.79 -8.91 -12.38
CA LYS A 84 -17.25 -8.89 -12.15
C LYS A 84 -18.01 -9.85 -13.07
N ASN A 85 -17.46 -10.14 -14.25
CA ASN A 85 -18.01 -11.09 -15.22
C ASN A 85 -17.41 -12.51 -15.11
N HIS A 86 -16.45 -12.72 -14.21
CA HIS A 86 -15.78 -13.99 -14.07
C HIS A 86 -16.71 -15.03 -13.42
N GLN A 87 -16.71 -16.27 -13.94
CA GLN A 87 -17.61 -17.33 -13.50
C GLN A 87 -17.53 -17.61 -11.99
N TRP A 88 -16.33 -17.54 -11.42
CA TRP A 88 -16.13 -17.68 -9.98
C TRP A 88 -16.80 -16.56 -9.17
N PHE A 89 -16.74 -15.32 -9.66
CA PHE A 89 -17.31 -14.15 -8.97
C PHE A 89 -18.84 -14.15 -9.04
N LEU A 90 -19.42 -14.56 -10.17
CA LEU A 90 -20.86 -14.63 -10.37
C LEU A 90 -21.53 -15.77 -9.57
N LYS A 91 -20.76 -16.76 -9.14
CA LYS A 91 -21.28 -17.93 -8.43
C LYS A 91 -21.76 -17.52 -7.03
N ASN A 92 -23.08 -17.62 -6.80
CA ASN A 92 -23.75 -17.24 -5.56
C ASN A 92 -23.60 -15.75 -5.19
N LEU A 93 -23.38 -14.87 -6.18
CA LEU A 93 -23.33 -13.43 -5.91
C LEU A 93 -24.72 -12.95 -5.44
N PRO A 94 -24.84 -12.35 -4.24
CA PRO A 94 -26.09 -11.79 -3.76
C PRO A 94 -26.61 -10.71 -4.73
N ALA A 95 -27.92 -10.70 -4.97
CA ALA A 95 -28.56 -9.74 -5.88
C ALA A 95 -28.30 -8.28 -5.45
N ASP A 96 -28.19 -8.02 -4.15
CA ASP A 96 -27.92 -6.68 -3.60
C ASP A 96 -26.57 -6.11 -4.05
N LEU A 97 -25.59 -6.97 -4.39
CA LEU A 97 -24.27 -6.56 -4.88
C LEU A 97 -24.20 -6.42 -6.41
N MET A 98 -25.25 -6.82 -7.13
CA MET A 98 -25.33 -6.70 -8.59
C MET A 98 -25.76 -5.29 -9.03
N ASP A 99 -26.53 -4.59 -8.20
CA ASP A 99 -27.02 -3.25 -8.47
C ASP A 99 -26.40 -2.22 -7.52
N GLU A 100 -25.51 -1.37 -8.03
CA GLU A 100 -24.92 -0.26 -7.26
C GLU A 100 -26.00 0.67 -6.65
N LYS A 101 -27.17 0.74 -7.30
CA LYS A 101 -28.35 1.50 -6.85
C LYS A 101 -29.05 0.88 -5.62
N THR A 102 -28.86 -0.41 -5.37
CA THR A 102 -29.48 -1.12 -4.25
C THR A 102 -28.61 -1.01 -3.00
N ILE A 103 -27.28 -1.00 -3.15
CA ILE A 103 -26.31 -0.77 -2.06
C ILE A 103 -26.52 0.62 -1.43
N SER A 104 -26.78 1.64 -2.25
CA SER A 104 -27.08 3.00 -1.76
C SER A 104 -28.38 3.12 -0.97
N ASN A 105 -29.30 2.14 -1.09
CA ASN A 105 -30.58 2.15 -0.40
C ASN A 105 -30.56 1.39 0.95
N GLN A 106 -29.49 0.64 1.25
CA GLN A 106 -29.39 -0.15 2.49
C GLN A 106 -28.49 0.47 3.57
N PHE A 107 -27.74 1.52 3.25
CA PHE A 107 -27.07 2.37 4.22
C PHE A 107 -27.83 3.69 4.34
N GLU A 108 -28.91 3.69 5.12
CA GLU A 108 -29.34 4.93 5.77
C GLU A 108 -28.27 5.22 6.84
N GLU A 109 -27.30 6.08 6.52
CA GLU A 109 -26.48 6.67 7.57
C GLU A 109 -27.43 7.38 8.56
N PRO A 110 -27.30 7.12 9.88
CA PRO A 110 -28.20 7.70 10.86
C PRO A 110 -28.10 9.22 10.84
N ASP A 111 -29.10 9.92 10.29
CA ASP A 111 -29.36 11.37 10.31
C ASP A 111 -28.14 12.27 10.54
N GLN A 112 -27.00 12.00 9.91
CA GLN A 112 -25.89 12.93 9.91
C GLN A 112 -26.23 13.95 8.83
N PRO A 113 -26.47 15.23 9.19
CA PRO A 113 -26.78 16.23 8.19
C PRO A 113 -25.57 16.33 7.25
N MET A 114 -25.78 15.99 5.98
CA MET A 114 -24.75 16.10 4.95
C MET A 114 -24.22 17.54 4.96
N GLN A 115 -22.95 17.71 5.33
CA GLN A 115 -22.33 19.02 5.42
C GLN A 115 -22.15 19.60 4.01
N SER A 116 -22.38 20.90 3.85
CA SER A 116 -22.04 21.55 2.58
C SER A 116 -20.53 21.55 2.39
N ILE A 117 -20.09 21.51 1.12
CA ILE A 117 -18.66 21.58 0.79
C ILE A 117 -17.99 22.82 1.40
N ASP A 118 -18.71 23.94 1.48
CA ASP A 118 -18.23 25.19 2.08
C ASP A 118 -17.98 25.02 3.59
N LEU A 119 -18.89 24.34 4.30
CA LEU A 119 -18.73 24.07 5.73
C LEU A 119 -17.55 23.12 5.99
N ILE A 120 -17.39 22.09 5.15
CA ILE A 120 -16.24 21.17 5.23
C ILE A 120 -14.93 21.94 5.06
N MET A 121 -14.84 22.78 4.02
CA MET A 121 -13.65 23.59 3.76
C MET A 121 -13.37 24.58 4.89
N GLN A 122 -14.41 25.17 5.47
CA GLN A 122 -14.29 26.06 6.62
C GLN A 122 -13.73 25.33 7.85
N ILE A 123 -14.29 24.18 8.21
CA ILE A 123 -13.82 23.37 9.34
C ILE A 123 -12.36 22.95 9.14
N VAL A 124 -12.00 22.49 7.93
CA VAL A 124 -10.61 22.13 7.60
C VAL A 124 -9.69 23.34 7.75
N SER A 125 -10.11 24.53 7.29
CA SER A 125 -9.30 25.75 7.44
C SER A 125 -9.12 26.18 8.89
N GLU A 126 -10.17 26.06 9.71
CA GLU A 126 -10.14 26.39 11.13
C GLU A 126 -9.23 25.45 11.92
N ALA A 127 -9.27 24.15 11.59
CA ALA A 127 -8.42 23.13 12.21
C ALA A 127 -6.91 23.31 11.92
N THR A 128 -6.53 24.16 10.96
CA THR A 128 -5.10 24.49 10.72
C THR A 128 -4.56 25.55 11.69
N VAL A 129 -5.43 26.24 12.43
CA VAL A 129 -5.03 27.26 13.40
C VAL A 129 -4.68 26.58 14.74
N PRO A 130 -3.44 26.70 15.24
CA PRO A 130 -3.07 26.15 16.53
C PRO A 130 -3.79 26.89 17.67
N PRO A 131 -4.06 26.24 18.82
CA PRO A 131 -4.73 26.89 19.95
C PRO A 131 -3.98 28.14 20.41
N LEU A 132 -4.72 29.26 20.52
CA LEU A 132 -4.23 30.51 21.08
C LEU A 132 -3.98 30.33 22.59
N GLY A 133 -2.81 29.80 22.95
CA GLY A 133 -2.45 29.51 24.34
C GLY A 133 -1.16 28.71 24.57
N LEU A 134 -0.52 28.17 23.52
CA LEU A 134 0.77 27.45 23.69
C LEU A 134 2.02 28.32 23.46
N TYR A 135 1.88 29.51 22.87
CA TYR A 135 3.00 30.44 22.62
C TYR A 135 3.31 31.37 23.80
N ASN A 136 2.70 31.15 24.97
CA ASN A 136 2.92 31.95 26.19
C ASN A 136 3.62 31.16 27.34
N LEU A 137 4.17 29.96 27.07
CA LEU A 137 4.89 29.16 28.08
C LEU A 137 6.38 28.89 27.74
N GLU A 138 6.95 29.58 26.75
CA GLU A 138 8.39 29.46 26.43
C GLU A 138 9.14 30.80 26.52
N MET A 139 8.72 31.69 27.41
CA MET A 139 9.54 32.85 27.77
C MET A 139 9.51 33.08 29.29
N ASP A 140 10.72 33.18 29.85
CA ASP A 140 11.15 33.40 31.24
C ASP A 140 11.32 32.10 32.07
N ASP A 141 12.40 31.83 32.80
CA ASP A 141 13.76 32.35 32.94
C ASP A 141 14.45 31.36 33.91
N ASP A 142 15.79 31.29 33.92
CA ASP A 142 16.62 30.69 34.97
C ASP A 142 16.65 29.15 35.15
N MET A 143 17.51 28.49 34.38
CA MET A 143 18.34 27.41 34.94
C MET A 143 19.77 27.57 34.41
N GLU A 144 20.62 28.19 35.23
CA GLU A 144 22.09 28.16 35.11
C GLU A 144 22.54 26.70 34.89
N LEU A 145 23.02 26.38 33.69
CA LEU A 145 23.80 25.17 33.47
C LEU A 145 25.28 25.56 33.58
N GLU A 146 25.83 25.29 34.76
CA GLU A 146 27.25 25.26 35.04
C GLU A 146 27.98 24.34 34.03
N ASP A 147 29.16 24.79 33.63
CA ASP A 147 30.08 24.13 32.72
C ASP A 147 30.25 22.63 33.03
N LEU A 148 29.89 21.78 32.06
CA LEU A 148 30.37 20.40 32.00
C LEU A 148 31.07 20.18 30.67
N ASP A 149 32.37 19.94 30.80
CA ASP A 149 33.39 19.85 29.77
C ASP A 149 33.01 19.00 28.55
N SER A 150 33.43 19.49 27.39
CA SER A 150 33.47 18.77 26.12
C SER A 150 34.15 17.40 26.26
N ASP A 151 33.39 16.31 26.18
CA ASP A 151 33.91 14.98 25.92
C ASP A 151 33.65 14.61 24.44
N PRO A 152 34.69 14.50 23.59
CA PRO A 152 34.53 14.28 22.16
C PRO A 152 34.64 12.78 21.81
N ASP A 153 33.83 11.90 22.40
CA ASP A 153 33.83 10.47 22.04
C ASP A 153 32.43 9.83 22.10
N LEU A 154 31.50 10.32 21.28
CA LEU A 154 30.28 9.58 20.94
C LEU A 154 30.32 9.11 19.48
N ASP A 155 30.64 7.82 19.35
CA ASP A 155 30.62 7.03 18.12
C ASP A 155 29.29 7.22 17.35
N VAL A 156 29.37 7.90 16.22
CA VAL A 156 28.33 7.90 15.18
C VAL A 156 28.42 6.58 14.43
N ASP A 157 27.67 5.58 14.87
CA ASP A 157 27.12 4.54 14.00
C ASP A 157 25.62 4.42 14.21
N SER A 158 24.89 5.35 13.61
CA SER A 158 23.50 5.14 13.25
C SER A 158 23.39 5.46 11.77
N SER A 159 23.79 4.48 10.96
CA SER A 159 23.61 4.43 9.52
C SER A 159 22.13 4.53 9.13
N GLY A 160 21.62 5.77 9.11
CA GLY A 160 20.43 6.15 8.36
C GLY A 160 20.80 6.28 6.89
N GLU A 161 20.69 5.17 6.15
CA GLU A 161 20.92 5.16 4.71
C GLU A 161 19.81 5.98 4.00
N VAL A 162 20.10 7.24 3.69
CA VAL A 162 19.24 8.08 2.86
C VAL A 162 19.44 7.68 1.40
N ILE A 163 18.53 6.86 0.88
CA ILE A 163 18.49 6.48 -0.53
C ILE A 163 18.03 7.69 -1.36
N TYR A 164 18.96 8.32 -2.08
CA TYR A 164 18.63 9.29 -3.11
C TYR A 164 18.26 8.57 -4.41
N ALA A 165 17.03 8.73 -4.88
CA ALA A 165 16.59 8.24 -6.18
C ALA A 165 17.25 9.05 -7.32
N ILE A 166 18.12 8.42 -8.11
CA ILE A 166 18.67 9.02 -9.34
C ILE A 166 17.66 8.78 -10.48
N ARG A 167 17.08 9.87 -11.00
CA ARG A 167 16.32 9.88 -12.25
C ARG A 167 17.30 9.71 -13.42
N VAL A 168 17.41 8.49 -13.95
CA VAL A 168 18.22 8.22 -15.14
C VAL A 168 17.51 8.81 -16.36
N GLN A 169 18.01 9.93 -16.86
CA GLN A 169 17.77 10.38 -18.23
C GLN A 169 18.64 9.52 -19.16
N SER A 170 17.98 8.86 -20.11
CA SER A 170 18.60 8.19 -21.24
C SER A 170 19.32 9.20 -22.12
N GLU A 171 20.64 9.11 -22.22
CA GLU A 171 21.39 9.51 -23.41
C GLU A 171 22.76 8.79 -23.45
N SER A 172 22.86 7.82 -24.36
CA SER A 172 24.01 7.54 -25.23
C SER A 172 25.45 7.67 -24.67
N GLY A 173 26.11 6.53 -24.44
CA GLY A 173 27.56 6.40 -24.71
C GLY A 173 28.50 6.01 -23.56
N ILE A 174 28.85 4.72 -23.51
CA ILE A 174 30.14 4.09 -23.14
C ILE A 174 31.05 4.81 -22.09
N ARG A 175 31.30 4.19 -20.92
CA ARG A 175 32.61 3.63 -20.50
C ARG A 175 32.68 3.14 -19.03
N LYS A 176 33.21 1.90 -18.92
CA LYS A 176 34.11 1.31 -17.91
C LYS A 176 33.70 1.21 -16.43
N ILE A 177 33.37 -0.03 -16.09
CA ILE A 177 33.69 -0.74 -14.84
C ILE A 177 35.14 -0.54 -14.35
N SER A 178 35.30 -0.23 -13.06
CA SER A 178 36.48 -0.63 -12.27
C SER A 178 36.10 -0.82 -10.80
N SER A 179 36.32 -2.04 -10.31
CA SER A 179 36.33 -2.45 -8.91
C SER A 179 37.65 -2.03 -8.24
N SER A 180 37.61 -1.59 -6.98
CA SER A 180 38.61 -1.98 -5.96
C SER A 180 38.29 -1.44 -4.56
N LYS A 181 38.27 -2.41 -3.64
CA LYS A 181 38.49 -2.39 -2.18
C LYS A 181 37.54 -1.59 -1.29
#